data_AF-A0A349JME7-F1
#
_entry.id   AF-A0A349JME7-F1
#
_cell.length_a   1.000
_cell.length_b   1.000
_cell.length_c   1.000
_cell.angle_alpha   90.00
_cell.angle_beta   90.00
_cell.angle_gamma   90.00
#
_symmetry.space_group_name_H-M   'P 1'
#
loop_
_entity.id
_entity.type
_entity.pdbx_description
1 polymer ?
#
loop_
_entity_poly.entity_id
_entity_poly.type
_entity_poly.pdbx_seq_one_letter_code
_entity_poly.pdbx_strand_id
1 'polypeptide(L)' 'MKQTPKTPDFIIIGVQKGGTTSLYNYLIQHPQIAPAAQKEVHYFDLQFDKGPDWYCSQFPQPKSGEKILTGEASPYY' A
#
# COMPACT_ATOMS: atom_id res chain seq x y z
N MET A 1 -18.25 17.90 1.09
CA MET A 1 -17.00 17.64 1.83
C MET A 1 -16.16 16.72 0.95
N LYS A 2 -14.91 17.06 0.63
CA LYS A 2 -14.02 16.13 -0.10
C LYS A 2 -13.65 15.00 0.86
N GLN A 3 -13.88 13.74 0.49
CA GLN A 3 -13.34 12.61 1.25
C GLN A 3 -11.82 12.70 1.19
N THR A 4 -11.15 12.64 2.34
CA THR A 4 -9.69 12.52 2.39
C THR A 4 -9.31 11.15 1.86
N PRO A 5 -8.45 11.05 0.82
CA PRO A 5 -8.01 9.75 0.30
C PRO A 5 -7.34 8.93 1.40
N LYS A 6 -7.70 7.65 1.54
CA LYS A 6 -6.98 6.75 2.46
C LYS A 6 -5.52 6.60 2.03
N THR A 7 -4.62 6.80 2.98
CA THR A 7 -3.18 6.53 2.88
C THR A 7 -2.89 5.08 3.29
N PRO A 8 -1.72 4.51 2.94
CA PRO A 8 -1.33 3.21 3.45
C PRO A 8 -1.25 3.23 4.98
N ASP A 9 -1.71 2.16 5.61
CA ASP A 9 -1.55 1.90 7.04
C ASP A 9 -0.17 1.30 7.36
N PHE A 10 0.47 0.67 6.38
CA PHE A 10 1.83 0.14 6.49
C PHE A 10 2.62 0.23 5.18
N ILE A 11 3.95 0.29 5.31
CA ILE A 11 4.88 0.25 4.18
C ILE A 11 6.03 -0.71 4.55
N ILE A 12 6.26 -1.71 3.71
CA ILE A 12 7.42 -2.61 3.83
C ILE A 12 8.52 -2.06 2.92
N ILE A 13 9.47 -1.35 3.52
CA ILE A 13 10.49 -0.59 2.77
C ILE A 13 11.64 -1.47 2.23
N GLY A 14 11.79 -2.71 2.70
CA GLY A 14 12.94 -3.52 2.29
C GLY A 14 13.31 -4.65 3.25
N VAL A 15 14.42 -5.34 2.99
CA VAL A 15 15.37 -5.12 1.89
C VAL A 15 15.14 -6.10 0.72
N GLN A 16 15.71 -5.79 -0.45
CA GLN A 16 15.77 -6.73 -1.57
C GLN A 16 16.29 -8.09 -1.14
N LYS A 17 15.62 -9.16 -1.60
CA LYS A 17 15.91 -10.56 -1.21
C LYS A 17 15.76 -10.85 0.29
N GLY A 18 15.22 -9.94 1.08
CA GLY A 18 14.91 -10.11 2.51
C GLY A 18 13.54 -10.75 2.80
N GLY A 19 12.82 -11.23 1.77
CA GLY A 19 11.53 -11.90 1.95
C GLY A 19 10.31 -10.97 2.03
N THR A 20 10.45 -9.70 1.61
CA THR A 20 9.37 -8.69 1.59
C THR A 20 8.14 -9.13 0.82
N THR A 21 8.31 -9.80 -0.34
CA THR A 21 7.19 -10.38 -1.11
C THR A 21 6.43 -11.41 -0.29
N SER A 22 7.13 -12.32 0.40
CA SER A 22 6.49 -13.35 1.23
C SER A 22 5.75 -12.73 2.41
N LEU A 23 6.37 -11.77 3.10
CA LEU A 23 5.75 -11.04 4.20
C LEU A 23 4.46 -10.34 3.75
N TYR A 24 4.52 -9.59 2.64
CA TYR A 24 3.35 -8.92 2.06
C TYR A 24 2.25 -9.92 1.71
N ASN A 25 2.61 -11.04 1.07
CA ASN A 25 1.66 -12.09 0.71
C ASN A 25 0.99 -12.74 1.92
N TYR A 26 1.70 -12.87 3.05
CA TYR A 26 1.10 -13.39 4.29
C TYR A 26 0.15 -12.38 4.93
N LEU A 27 0.48 -11.09 4.90
CA LEU A 27 -0.39 -10.04 5.43
C LEU A 27 -1.73 -9.97 4.68
N ILE A 28 -1.70 -9.94 3.34
CA ILE A 28 -2.93 -9.81 2.53
C ILE A 28 -3.82 -11.07 2.53
N GLN A 29 -3.38 -12.18 3.15
CA GLN A 29 -4.25 -13.32 3.43
C GLN A 29 -5.18 -13.07 4.62
N HIS A 30 -4.87 -12.09 5.48
CA HIS A 30 -5.72 -11.74 6.61
C HIS A 30 -6.98 -11.01 6.11
N PRO A 31 -8.19 -11.38 6.57
CA PRO A 31 -9.45 -10.83 6.03
C PRO A 31 -9.63 -9.32 6.25
N GLN A 32 -8.86 -8.72 7.16
CA GLN A 32 -8.86 -7.28 7.44
C GLN A 32 -7.72 -6.52 6.75
N ILE A 33 -6.95 -7.16 5.87
CA ILE A 33 -5.88 -6.52 5.11
C ILE A 33 -6.19 -6.64 3.63
N ALA A 34 -6.40 -5.52 2.96
CA ALA A 34 -6.57 -5.48 1.51
C ALA A 34 -5.26 -5.12 0.81
N PRO A 35 -4.95 -5.77 -0.33
CA PRO A 35 -3.77 -5.44 -1.11
C PRO A 35 -3.90 -4.05 -1.73
N ALA A 36 -2.76 -3.38 -1.94
CA ALA A 36 -2.67 -2.26 -2.88
C ALA A 36 -3.06 -2.70 -4.30
N ALA A 37 -3.49 -1.74 -5.12
CA ALA A 37 -3.88 -1.94 -6.51
C ALA A 37 -2.73 -2.48 -7.37
N GLN A 38 -1.50 -2.08 -7.05
CA GLN A 38 -0.28 -2.55 -7.70
C GLN A 38 0.68 -3.11 -6.64
N LYS A 39 1.32 -4.24 -6.98
CA LYS A 39 2.45 -4.76 -6.20
C LYS A 39 3.67 -3.85 -6.44
N GLU A 40 4.32 -3.41 -5.36
CA GLU A 40 5.45 -2.47 -5.36
C GLU A 40 5.05 -1.14 -6.03
N VAL A 41 4.55 -0.16 -5.23
CA VAL A 41 4.01 1.09 -5.79
C VAL A 41 5.13 2.01 -6.30
N HIS A 42 6.32 1.87 -5.72
CA HIS A 42 7.50 2.63 -6.11
C HIS A 42 7.27 4.15 -6.07
N TYR A 43 6.52 4.62 -5.07
CA TYR A 43 6.21 6.03 -4.95
C TYR A 43 7.42 6.85 -4.51
N PHE A 44 8.17 6.38 -3.52
CA PHE A 44 9.28 7.13 -2.95
C PHE A 44 10.60 7.05 -3.74
N ASP A 45 10.65 6.24 -4.81
CA ASP A 45 11.80 6.08 -5.70
C ASP A 45 11.48 6.47 -7.15
N LEU A 46 10.49 5.84 -7.80
CA LEU A 46 10.26 5.97 -9.25
C LEU A 46 9.07 6.85 -9.64
N GLN A 47 8.09 7.03 -8.76
CA GLN A 47 6.78 7.62 -9.09
C GLN A 47 6.46 8.87 -8.25
N PHE A 48 7.46 9.47 -7.61
CA PHE A 48 7.28 10.60 -6.70
C PHE A 48 6.69 11.83 -7.40
N ASP A 49 7.02 12.01 -8.67
CA ASP A 49 6.55 13.08 -9.55
C ASP A 49 5.03 13.04 -9.81
N LYS A 50 4.39 11.88 -9.62
CA LYS A 50 2.94 11.72 -9.76
C LYS A 50 2.14 12.32 -8.59
N GLY A 51 2.81 12.65 -7.49
CA GLY A 51 2.22 13.32 -6.34
C GLY A 51 1.37 12.42 -5.42
N PRO A 52 0.97 12.96 -4.26
CA PRO A 52 0.37 12.17 -3.18
C PRO A 52 -1.04 11.66 -3.51
N ASP A 53 -1.79 12.36 -4.35
CA ASP A 53 -3.13 11.92 -4.77
C ASP A 53 -3.04 10.66 -5.63
N TRP A 54 -2.06 10.60 -6.54
CA TRP A 54 -1.78 9.39 -7.30
C TRP A 54 -1.38 8.23 -6.39
N TYR A 55 -0.53 8.50 -5.39
CA TYR A 55 -0.12 7.48 -4.43
C TYR A 55 -1.30 6.92 -3.64
N CYS A 56 -2.15 7.78 -3.09
CA CYS A 56 -3.33 7.36 -2.33
C CYS A 56 -4.34 6.57 -3.19
N SER A 57 -4.40 6.87 -4.50
CA SER A 57 -5.26 6.12 -5.43
C SER A 57 -4.84 4.67 -5.66
N GLN A 58 -3.62 4.28 -5.25
CA GLN A 58 -3.16 2.90 -5.30
C GLN A 58 -3.72 2.04 -4.16
N PHE A 59 -4.47 2.61 -3.22
CA PHE A 59 -5.01 1.91 -2.07
C PHE A 59 -6.55 1.86 -2.09
N PRO A 60 -7.16 0.72 -1.70
CA PRO A 60 -8.60 0.59 -1.68
C PRO A 60 -9.23 1.53 -0.66
N GLN A 61 -10.35 2.16 -1.03
CA GLN A 61 -11.17 2.93 -0.10
C GLN A 61 -12.15 1.98 0.61
N PRO A 62 -12.13 1.89 1.95
CA PRO A 62 -13.05 1.03 2.68
C PRO A 62 -14.47 1.53 2.51
N LYS A 63 -15.45 0.61 2.47
CA LYS A 63 -16.86 1.01 2.52
C LYS A 63 -17.17 1.59 3.91
N SER A 64 -18.19 2.44 3.99
CA SER A 64 -18.60 3.06 5.25
C SER A 64 -18.84 2.00 6.33
N GLY A 65 -18.06 2.06 7.42
CA GLY A 65 -18.14 1.14 8.56
C GLY A 65 -17.16 -0.05 8.51
N GLU A 66 -16.47 -0.28 7.39
CA GLU A 66 -15.43 -1.32 7.31
C GLU A 66 -14.10 -0.82 7.89
N LYS A 67 -13.48 -1.65 8.73
CA LYS A 67 -12.09 -1.46 9.17
C LYS A 67 -11.20 -2.42 8.42
N ILE A 68 -10.63 -1.92 7.32
CA ILE A 68 -9.66 -2.63 6.49
C ILE A 68 -8.36 -1.85 6.51
N LEU A 69 -7.27 -2.56 6.77
CA LEU A 69 -5.90 -2.06 6.64
C LEU A 69 -5.41 -2.30 5.21
N THR A 70 -4.53 -1.45 4.73
CA THR A 70 -3.87 -1.64 3.44
C THR A 70 -2.48 -1.04 3.47
N GLY A 71 -1.63 -1.44 2.55
CA GLY A 71 -0.24 -1.03 2.52
C GLY A 71 0.46 -1.62 1.32
N GLU A 72 1.75 -1.36 1.22
CA GLU A 72 2.56 -1.83 0.10
C GLU A 72 3.92 -2.38 0.56
N ALA A 73 4.63 -2.97 -0.40
CA ALA A 73 5.99 -3.43 -0.22
C ALA A 73 6.81 -3.08 -1.46
N SER A 74 7.74 -2.14 -1.33
CA SER A 74 8.67 -1.73 -2.39
C SER A 74 10.08 -1.84 -1.83
N PRO A 75 10.83 -2.92 -2.13
CA PRO A 75 12.10 -3.20 -1.45
C PRO A 75 13.27 -2.28 -1.82
N TYR A 76 13.01 -1.30 -2.68
CA TYR A 76 13.94 -0.29 -3.18
C TYR A 76 13.84 1.05 -2.44
N TYR A 77 12.91 1.16 -1.48
CA TYR A 77 12.80 2.32 -0.60
C TYR A 77 14.01 2.45 0.32
#